data_AF-A0A930WJC8-F1
#
_entry.id   AF-A0A930WJC8-F1
#
_cell.length_a   1.000
_cell.length_b   1.000
_cell.length_c   1.000
_cell.angle_alpha   90.00
_cell.angle_beta   90.00
_cell.angle_gamma   90.00
#
_symmetry.space_group_name_H-M   'P 1'
#
loop_
_entity.id
_entity.type
_entity.pdbx_description
1 polymer ?
#
loop_
_entity_poly.entity_id
_entity_poly.type
_entity_poly.pdbx_seq_one_letter_code
_entity_poly.pdbx_strand_id
1 'polypeptide(L)'
;MKTIKRNVSLDTKIRKNIESIQDEFYSHDTNSALIELTLDRTDVSKVIVLFHFQHSNRFLEVIGNVTGNKVEVPFDTSLITVDETVTGYVYIEKVVQSADVYKFSFGVRVSEIDKHKDLPVIEKDSKRIVAITEIVTKAELQAALSNIHIEGARYDDSEILRRIQVLESSPKIDTSVYATKEELKHIALTPGPKGDRGEPGLQGIQGIPGTPGEKGRDGEPGPKGEAGQRGERGEQGPAGPQGLTGPVGPRGENGRDGVGIPQKLTLSGNTLILSDGGGSVNLPAYSQNATTSSSELIGEGMPNGKVDGTIGQTYVDTKKTNGALKWIKRTPSGNQGWAVLDGDTGWKTLNSTSKLGNSSVKARRINDIVQLQFGGLQWGWFGIVRRGGLGFVAHPGNREKKVFILTNGQMPYGYRTATSLIGSIYNDDGVSYGTWYLGGYGDANHLRFQFLDPIPTDKDIGDIRVSNISYVTDDPWPTN
;
A
#
# COMPACT_ATOMS: atom_id res chain seq x y z
N MET A 1 -26.65 -13.89 -12.32
CA MET A 1 -26.51 -13.30 -13.66
C MET A 1 -27.12 -11.90 -13.62
N LYS A 2 -26.28 -10.87 -13.66
CA LYS A 2 -26.72 -9.49 -13.79
C LYS A 2 -26.94 -9.21 -15.27
N THR A 3 -28.18 -8.93 -15.65
CA THR A 3 -28.55 -8.68 -17.04
C THR A 3 -28.96 -7.24 -17.24
N ILE A 4 -28.26 -6.54 -18.13
CA ILE A 4 -28.68 -5.21 -18.60
C ILE A 4 -29.61 -5.44 -19.79
N LYS A 5 -30.88 -5.05 -19.67
CA LYS A 5 -31.89 -5.17 -20.74
C LYS A 5 -32.16 -3.82 -21.38
N ARG A 6 -32.05 -3.70 -22.70
CA ARG A 6 -32.33 -2.45 -23.42
C ARG A 6 -33.13 -2.69 -24.70
N ASN A 7 -34.05 -1.78 -24.97
CA ASN A 7 -34.78 -1.72 -26.23
C ASN A 7 -34.02 -0.79 -27.18
N VAL A 8 -33.61 -1.32 -28.33
CA VAL A 8 -32.86 -0.61 -29.35
C VAL A 8 -33.81 -0.26 -30.48
N SER A 9 -34.19 1.02 -30.53
CA SER A 9 -35.01 1.51 -31.62
C SER A 9 -34.16 1.96 -32.79
N LEU A 10 -34.33 1.30 -33.93
CA LEU A 10 -33.58 1.52 -35.17
C LEU A 10 -34.33 2.51 -36.07
N ASP A 11 -34.58 3.72 -35.61
CA ASP A 11 -35.14 4.79 -36.46
C ASP A 11 -34.02 5.42 -37.31
N THR A 12 -34.03 5.05 -38.59
CA THR A 12 -33.00 5.28 -39.62
C THR A 12 -32.66 6.73 -40.01
N LYS A 13 -32.76 7.73 -39.13
CA LYS A 13 -32.40 9.12 -39.52
C LYS A 13 -31.55 9.95 -38.57
N ILE A 14 -31.33 9.57 -37.30
CA ILE A 14 -30.59 10.42 -36.35
C ILE A 14 -29.78 9.55 -35.36
N ARG A 15 -28.47 9.82 -35.23
CA ARG A 15 -27.64 9.26 -34.13
C ARG A 15 -28.22 9.77 -32.81
N LYS A 16 -28.86 8.89 -32.02
CA LYS A 16 -29.26 9.26 -30.66
C LYS A 16 -28.01 9.45 -29.80
N ASN A 17 -28.03 10.46 -28.92
CA ASN A 17 -26.98 10.71 -27.93
C ASN A 17 -26.72 9.43 -27.10
N ILE A 18 -25.50 9.28 -26.61
CA ILE A 18 -25.08 8.12 -25.80
C ILE A 18 -26.06 7.90 -24.64
N GLU A 19 -26.67 6.71 -24.57
CA GLU A 19 -27.54 6.36 -23.45
C GLU A 19 -26.69 5.89 -22.28
N SER A 20 -26.68 6.68 -21.20
CA SER A 20 -25.98 6.31 -19.96
C SER A 20 -26.84 5.36 -19.14
N ILE A 21 -26.30 4.18 -18.90
CA ILE A 21 -26.91 3.12 -18.10
C ILE A 21 -26.38 3.24 -16.67
N GLN A 22 -27.30 3.33 -15.70
CA GLN A 22 -26.95 3.38 -14.27
C GLN A 22 -26.51 2.01 -13.71
N ASP A 23 -26.69 0.92 -14.46
CA ASP A 23 -26.23 -0.40 -14.07
C ASP A 23 -24.70 -0.50 -14.20
N GLU A 24 -24.05 -1.11 -13.20
CA GLU A 24 -22.61 -1.35 -13.19
C GLU A 24 -22.28 -2.85 -13.15
N PHE A 25 -21.17 -3.29 -13.75
CA PHE A 25 -20.63 -4.65 -13.58
C PHE A 25 -19.40 -4.66 -12.69
N TYR A 26 -19.22 -5.73 -11.91
CA TYR A 26 -18.10 -5.88 -11.00
C TYR A 26 -17.13 -6.98 -11.45
N SER A 27 -15.83 -6.82 -11.21
CA SER A 27 -14.79 -7.80 -11.60
C SER A 27 -15.01 -9.21 -11.03
N HIS A 28 -15.64 -9.31 -9.86
CA HIS A 28 -15.92 -10.59 -9.20
C HIS A 28 -17.25 -11.22 -9.63
N ASP A 29 -18.01 -10.61 -10.55
CA ASP A 29 -19.26 -11.14 -11.08
C ASP A 29 -18.95 -12.29 -12.06
N THR A 30 -18.46 -13.42 -11.57
CA THR A 30 -18.00 -14.55 -12.38
C THR A 30 -19.06 -15.02 -13.40
N ASN A 31 -18.75 -14.89 -14.70
CA ASN A 31 -19.57 -15.30 -15.84
C ASN A 31 -21.03 -14.80 -15.86
N SER A 32 -21.33 -13.70 -15.16
CA SER A 32 -22.71 -13.34 -14.87
C SER A 32 -23.21 -12.07 -15.55
N ALA A 33 -22.38 -11.38 -16.34
CA ALA A 33 -22.77 -10.15 -17.05
C ALA A 33 -23.26 -10.45 -18.47
N LEU A 34 -24.54 -10.16 -18.71
CA LEU A 34 -25.18 -10.28 -20.02
C LEU A 34 -25.84 -8.96 -20.41
N ILE A 35 -25.66 -8.55 -21.66
CA ILE A 35 -26.37 -7.40 -22.22
C ILE A 35 -27.38 -7.93 -23.23
N GLU A 36 -28.66 -7.74 -22.95
CA GLU A 36 -29.78 -8.12 -23.81
C GLU A 36 -30.27 -6.87 -24.56
N LEU A 37 -30.16 -6.90 -25.88
CA LEU A 37 -30.67 -5.86 -26.77
C LEU A 37 -31.92 -6.39 -27.49
N THR A 38 -33.04 -5.69 -27.37
CA THR A 38 -34.26 -5.98 -28.15
C THR A 38 -34.31 -5.04 -29.33
N LEU A 39 -34.25 -5.56 -30.56
CA LEU A 39 -34.28 -4.78 -31.79
C LEU A 39 -35.72 -4.59 -32.28
N ASP A 40 -36.01 -3.45 -32.91
CA ASP A 40 -37.30 -3.21 -33.59
C ASP A 40 -37.47 -4.03 -34.89
N ARG A 41 -36.45 -4.79 -35.29
CA ARG A 41 -36.45 -5.65 -36.48
C ARG A 41 -36.08 -7.10 -36.16
N THR A 42 -36.61 -8.02 -36.95
CA THR A 42 -36.41 -9.49 -36.82
C THR A 42 -35.58 -10.10 -37.94
N ASP A 43 -35.17 -9.32 -38.95
CA ASP A 43 -34.41 -9.77 -40.13
C ASP A 43 -32.88 -9.78 -39.90
N VAL A 44 -32.43 -9.53 -38.68
CA VAL A 44 -31.00 -9.38 -38.36
C VAL A 44 -30.36 -10.74 -38.06
N SER A 45 -29.34 -11.11 -38.83
CA SER A 45 -28.61 -12.39 -38.65
C SER A 45 -27.32 -12.26 -37.84
N LYS A 46 -26.70 -11.07 -37.82
CA LYS A 46 -25.40 -10.84 -37.18
C LYS A 46 -25.33 -9.46 -36.54
N VAL A 47 -25.08 -9.44 -35.23
CA VAL A 47 -24.82 -8.22 -34.45
C VAL A 47 -23.45 -8.31 -33.80
N ILE A 48 -22.67 -7.24 -33.90
CA ILE A 48 -21.37 -7.10 -33.28
C ILE A 48 -21.42 -5.90 -32.34
N VAL A 49 -20.90 -6.05 -31.13
CA VAL A 49 -20.72 -4.95 -30.18
C VAL A 49 -19.25 -4.73 -29.94
N LEU A 50 -18.78 -3.51 -30.17
CA LEU A 50 -17.43 -3.08 -29.80
C LEU A 50 -17.51 -2.31 -28.48
N PHE A 51 -16.94 -2.87 -27.43
CA PHE A 51 -16.77 -2.21 -26.15
C PHE A 51 -15.47 -1.42 -26.13
N HIS A 52 -15.55 -0.14 -25.77
CA HIS A 52 -14.42 0.74 -25.53
C HIS A 52 -14.35 1.08 -24.05
N PHE A 53 -13.26 0.65 -23.42
CA PHE A 53 -12.92 0.93 -22.02
C PHE A 53 -12.27 2.32 -21.97
N GLN A 54 -12.98 3.33 -21.46
CA GLN A 54 -12.59 4.73 -21.66
C GLN A 54 -11.29 5.12 -20.96
N HIS A 55 -11.01 4.57 -19.77
CA HIS A 55 -9.84 4.95 -19.00
C HIS A 55 -8.61 4.15 -19.43
N SER A 56 -8.75 2.83 -19.57
CA SER A 56 -7.66 1.95 -20.00
C SER A 56 -7.42 2.00 -21.52
N ASN A 57 -8.32 2.63 -22.27
CA ASN A 57 -8.30 2.75 -23.72
C ASN A 57 -8.21 1.39 -24.46
N ARG A 58 -8.84 0.36 -23.88
CA ARG A 58 -8.91 -0.99 -24.45
C ARG A 58 -10.18 -1.16 -25.26
N PHE A 59 -10.14 -2.13 -26.18
CA PHE A 59 -11.28 -2.49 -27.03
C PHE A 59 -11.57 -3.99 -26.92
N LEU A 60 -12.85 -4.35 -26.87
CA LEU A 60 -13.31 -5.73 -26.90
C LEU A 60 -14.44 -5.86 -27.92
N GLU A 61 -14.24 -6.71 -28.93
CA GLU A 61 -15.28 -7.04 -29.90
C GLU A 61 -16.01 -8.32 -29.47
N VAL A 62 -17.35 -8.26 -29.40
CA VAL A 62 -18.19 -9.40 -29.05
C VAL A 62 -19.27 -9.59 -30.10
N ILE A 63 -19.43 -10.82 -30.56
CA ILE A 63 -20.53 -11.22 -31.44
C ILE A 63 -21.73 -11.57 -30.56
N GLY A 64 -22.86 -10.89 -30.80
CA GLY A 64 -24.11 -11.16 -30.08
C GLY A 64 -24.83 -12.39 -30.64
N ASN A 65 -25.39 -13.20 -29.75
CA ASN A 65 -26.26 -14.33 -30.11
C ASN A 65 -27.65 -13.80 -30.43
N VAL A 66 -28.07 -13.92 -31.69
CA VAL A 66 -29.37 -13.38 -32.16
C VAL A 66 -30.43 -14.47 -32.13
N THR A 67 -31.53 -14.23 -31.42
CA THR A 67 -32.71 -15.11 -31.37
C THR A 67 -33.97 -14.28 -31.61
N GLY A 68 -34.51 -14.33 -32.82
CA GLY A 68 -35.65 -13.50 -33.23
C GLY A 68 -35.29 -12.01 -33.24
N ASN A 69 -35.94 -11.21 -32.40
CA ASN A 69 -35.63 -9.79 -32.22
C ASN A 69 -34.72 -9.51 -31.01
N LYS A 70 -34.22 -10.54 -30.32
CA LYS A 70 -33.34 -10.39 -29.15
C LYS A 70 -31.90 -10.72 -29.51
N VAL A 71 -30.98 -9.93 -28.96
CA VAL A 71 -29.55 -10.12 -29.09
C VAL A 71 -28.95 -10.22 -27.70
N GLU A 72 -28.31 -11.34 -27.42
CA GLU A 72 -27.61 -11.60 -26.17
C GLU A 72 -26.10 -11.39 -26.39
N VAL A 73 -25.53 -10.41 -25.68
CA VAL A 73 -24.11 -10.05 -25.79
C VAL A 73 -23.42 -10.37 -24.47
N PRO A 74 -22.62 -11.46 -24.41
CA PRO A 74 -21.88 -11.80 -23.19
C PRO A 74 -20.80 -10.75 -22.92
N PHE A 75 -20.62 -10.38 -21.65
CA PHE A 75 -19.53 -9.51 -21.23
C PHE A 75 -18.67 -10.21 -20.19
N ASP A 76 -17.38 -10.38 -20.50
CA ASP A 76 -16.43 -11.02 -19.60
C ASP A 76 -15.96 -10.02 -18.53
N THR A 77 -16.45 -10.22 -17.31
CA THR A 77 -16.15 -9.38 -16.14
C THR A 77 -14.72 -9.53 -15.64
N SER A 78 -14.02 -10.61 -16.02
CA SER A 78 -12.59 -10.76 -15.70
C SER A 78 -11.70 -9.71 -16.36
N LEU A 79 -12.22 -9.03 -17.40
CA LEU A 79 -11.53 -7.94 -18.09
C LEU A 79 -11.58 -6.62 -17.31
N ILE A 80 -12.32 -6.56 -16.19
CA ILE A 80 -12.43 -5.37 -15.34
C ILE A 80 -11.22 -5.35 -14.39
N THR A 81 -10.21 -4.56 -14.77
CA THR A 81 -8.98 -4.39 -13.98
C THR A 81 -8.89 -3.04 -13.27
N VAL A 82 -9.74 -2.09 -13.66
CA VAL A 82 -9.84 -0.74 -13.09
C VAL A 82 -11.29 -0.26 -13.11
N ASP A 83 -11.61 0.68 -12.23
CA ASP A 83 -12.92 1.35 -12.22
C ASP A 83 -13.01 2.31 -13.41
N GLU A 84 -13.91 2.04 -14.36
CA GLU A 84 -14.04 2.88 -15.55
C GLU A 84 -15.43 2.83 -16.20
N THR A 85 -15.69 3.74 -17.13
CA THR A 85 -16.89 3.71 -17.98
C THR A 85 -16.58 2.93 -19.24
N VAL A 86 -17.46 1.99 -19.61
CA VAL A 86 -17.37 1.23 -20.86
C VAL A 86 -18.45 1.71 -21.81
N THR A 87 -18.06 1.97 -23.06
CA THR A 87 -18.95 2.39 -24.13
C THR A 87 -19.12 1.27 -25.15
N GLY A 88 -20.36 0.80 -25.37
CA GLY A 88 -20.69 -0.19 -26.39
C GLY A 88 -21.18 0.46 -27.68
N TYR A 89 -20.54 0.14 -28.80
CA TYR A 89 -20.98 0.50 -30.16
C TYR A 89 -21.57 -0.73 -30.84
N VAL A 90 -22.84 -0.66 -31.25
CA VAL A 90 -23.56 -1.78 -31.87
C VAL A 90 -23.53 -1.66 -33.38
N TYR A 91 -23.18 -2.75 -34.06
CA TYR A 91 -23.16 -2.87 -35.53
C TYR A 91 -24.03 -4.05 -35.97
N ILE A 92 -24.81 -3.84 -37.03
CA ILE A 92 -25.66 -4.88 -37.65
C ILE A 92 -25.09 -5.17 -39.04
N GLU A 93 -24.75 -6.43 -39.32
CA GLU A 93 -24.36 -6.99 -40.61
C GLU A 93 -23.20 -6.25 -41.34
N LYS A 94 -22.08 -6.94 -41.59
CA LYS A 94 -20.83 -6.31 -42.08
C LYS A 94 -20.90 -5.97 -43.59
N VAL A 95 -21.92 -5.24 -44.04
CA VAL A 95 -22.04 -4.76 -45.42
C VAL A 95 -21.87 -3.24 -45.41
N VAL A 96 -20.61 -2.86 -45.64
CA VAL A 96 -20.06 -1.51 -45.82
C VAL A 96 -19.95 -0.66 -44.54
N GLN A 97 -18.69 -0.30 -44.24
CA GLN A 97 -18.26 0.63 -43.20
C GLN A 97 -19.17 1.86 -43.06
N SER A 98 -19.49 2.23 -41.81
CA SER A 98 -19.37 3.61 -41.25
C SER A 98 -20.55 4.14 -40.41
N ALA A 99 -21.42 3.29 -39.85
CA ALA A 99 -22.37 3.76 -38.84
C ALA A 99 -22.63 2.69 -37.76
N ASP A 100 -22.28 3.01 -36.52
CA ASP A 100 -22.88 2.38 -35.35
C ASP A 100 -24.38 2.66 -35.36
N VAL A 101 -25.20 1.62 -35.18
CA VAL A 101 -26.67 1.76 -35.19
C VAL A 101 -27.19 2.21 -33.83
N TYR A 102 -26.40 1.99 -32.78
CA TYR A 102 -26.74 2.32 -31.40
C TYR A 102 -25.48 2.41 -30.54
N LYS A 103 -25.51 3.31 -29.55
CA LYS A 103 -24.41 3.53 -28.61
C LYS A 103 -24.95 3.63 -27.18
N PHE A 104 -24.35 2.89 -26.27
CA PHE A 104 -24.66 2.92 -24.84
C PHE A 104 -23.39 2.95 -23.99
N SER A 105 -23.51 3.36 -22.73
CA SER A 105 -22.40 3.26 -21.76
C SER A 105 -22.86 2.76 -20.40
N PHE A 106 -22.01 2.00 -19.72
CA PHE A 106 -22.25 1.48 -18.36
C PHE A 106 -20.95 1.56 -17.54
N GLY A 107 -21.07 1.53 -16.21
CA GLY A 107 -19.92 1.52 -15.31
C GLY A 107 -19.36 0.11 -15.11
N VAL A 108 -18.04 -0.01 -14.98
CA VAL A 108 -17.39 -1.22 -14.46
C VAL A 108 -16.57 -0.89 -13.22
N ARG A 109 -16.55 -1.79 -12.25
CA ARG A 109 -15.89 -1.62 -10.95
C ARG A 109 -15.07 -2.85 -10.59
N VAL A 110 -13.85 -2.64 -10.09
CA VAL A 110 -13.10 -3.71 -9.42
C VAL A 110 -13.79 -3.98 -8.08
N SER A 111 -14.22 -5.21 -7.85
CA SER A 111 -14.81 -5.61 -6.57
C SER A 111 -13.81 -5.42 -5.43
N GLU A 112 -14.30 -5.03 -4.26
CA GLU A 112 -13.47 -4.96 -3.05
C GLU A 112 -12.78 -6.30 -2.75
N ILE A 113 -13.41 -7.43 -3.07
CA ILE A 113 -12.81 -8.78 -2.95
C ILE A 113 -11.54 -8.90 -3.81
N ASP A 114 -11.59 -8.42 -5.05
CA ASP A 114 -10.44 -8.48 -5.96
C ASP A 114 -9.41 -7.42 -5.61
N LYS A 115 -9.82 -6.25 -5.10
CA LYS A 115 -8.91 -5.24 -4.50
C LYS A 115 -8.16 -5.78 -3.28
N HIS A 116 -8.76 -6.70 -2.52
CA HIS A 116 -8.16 -7.31 -1.33
C HIS A 116 -7.25 -8.51 -1.62
N LYS A 117 -7.28 -9.09 -2.83
CA LYS A 117 -6.35 -10.18 -3.22
C LYS A 117 -4.90 -9.74 -3.32
N ASP A 118 -4.66 -8.45 -3.56
CA ASP A 118 -3.31 -7.87 -3.67
C ASP A 118 -2.83 -7.21 -2.36
N LEU A 119 -3.63 -7.28 -1.29
CA LEU A 119 -3.19 -6.76 0.00
C LEU A 119 -2.16 -7.70 0.65
N PRO A 120 -1.06 -7.17 1.17
CA PRO A 120 -0.10 -7.98 1.90
C PRO A 120 -0.77 -8.68 3.09
N VAL A 121 -0.58 -9.99 3.19
CA VAL A 121 -1.04 -10.75 4.36
C VAL A 121 -0.09 -10.45 5.50
N ILE A 122 -0.65 -10.00 6.62
CA ILE A 122 0.10 -9.70 7.84
C ILE A 122 0.08 -10.96 8.70
N GLU A 123 1.25 -11.54 8.90
CA GLU A 123 1.43 -12.65 9.83
C GLU A 123 0.98 -12.21 11.23
N LYS A 124 0.11 -13.02 11.86
CA LYS A 124 -0.72 -12.61 13.00
C LYS A 124 0.11 -12.19 14.22
N ASP A 125 1.24 -12.85 14.46
CA ASP A 125 2.01 -12.71 15.70
C ASP A 125 3.20 -11.74 15.55
N SER A 126 3.97 -11.83 14.46
CA SER A 126 5.09 -10.93 14.17
C SER A 126 4.68 -9.63 13.49
N LYS A 127 3.43 -9.54 13.02
CA LYS A 127 2.92 -8.44 12.18
C LYS A 127 3.74 -8.22 10.91
N ARG A 128 4.51 -9.23 10.48
CA ARG A 128 5.30 -9.17 9.26
C ARG A 128 4.38 -9.22 8.06
N ILE A 129 4.60 -8.30 7.14
CA ILE A 129 4.01 -8.33 5.80
C ILE A 129 4.70 -9.44 4.99
N VAL A 130 3.93 -10.43 4.55
CA VAL A 130 4.40 -11.52 3.70
C VAL A 130 3.66 -11.45 2.37
N ALA A 131 4.40 -11.51 1.27
CA ALA A 131 3.81 -11.58 -0.06
C ALA A 131 3.07 -12.91 -0.20
N ILE A 132 1.84 -12.90 -0.72
CA ILE A 132 1.03 -14.12 -0.87
C ILE A 132 1.74 -15.14 -1.78
N THR A 133 2.53 -14.68 -2.75
CA THR A 133 3.37 -15.52 -3.62
C THR A 133 4.49 -16.27 -2.89
N GLU A 134 4.85 -15.84 -1.68
CA GLU A 134 5.86 -16.49 -0.83
C GLU A 134 5.24 -17.42 0.21
N ILE A 135 3.92 -17.63 0.18
CA ILE A 135 3.19 -18.52 1.09
C ILE A 135 2.90 -19.83 0.36
N VAL A 136 3.50 -20.93 0.85
CA VAL A 136 3.22 -22.28 0.34
C VAL A 136 1.93 -22.80 1.00
N THR A 137 0.97 -23.25 0.21
CA THR A 137 -0.25 -23.88 0.72
C THR A 137 0.05 -25.26 1.30
N LYS A 138 -0.80 -25.75 2.22
CA LYS A 138 -0.66 -27.10 2.80
C LYS A 138 -0.61 -28.19 1.73
N ALA A 139 -1.35 -28.02 0.62
CA ALA A 139 -1.36 -28.95 -0.50
C ALA A 139 -0.05 -28.91 -1.31
N GLU A 140 0.49 -27.72 -1.58
CA GLU A 140 1.77 -27.55 -2.28
C GLU A 140 2.95 -28.08 -1.45
N LEU A 141 2.93 -27.84 -0.13
CA LEU A 141 3.93 -28.39 0.79
C LEU A 141 3.87 -29.93 0.80
N GLN A 142 2.67 -30.50 0.82
CA GLN A 142 2.48 -31.95 0.82
C GLN A 142 2.92 -32.60 -0.51
N ALA A 143 2.69 -31.93 -1.64
CA ALA A 143 3.19 -32.35 -2.96
C ALA A 143 4.71 -32.20 -3.10
N ALA A 144 5.29 -31.15 -2.52
CA ALA A 144 6.74 -30.95 -2.47
C ALA A 144 7.42 -32.05 -1.63
N LEU A 145 6.83 -32.38 -0.47
CA LEU A 145 7.34 -33.44 0.42
C LEU A 145 7.23 -34.84 -0.21
N SER A 146 6.20 -35.12 -1.04
CA SER A 146 6.09 -36.41 -1.73
C SER A 146 7.15 -36.64 -2.80
N ASN A 147 7.77 -35.57 -3.31
CA ASN A 147 8.80 -35.64 -4.34
C ASN A 147 10.22 -35.75 -3.78
N ILE A 148 10.40 -35.67 -2.46
CA ILE A 148 11.68 -35.89 -1.81
C ILE A 148 11.89 -37.41 -1.66
N HIS A 149 12.30 -38.05 -2.75
CA HIS A 149 12.88 -39.39 -2.74
C HIS A 149 14.37 -39.26 -2.36
N ILE A 150 14.73 -39.66 -1.14
CA ILE A 150 16.13 -39.91 -0.78
C ILE A 150 16.38 -41.41 -1.00
N GLU A 151 17.28 -41.73 -1.94
CA GLU A 151 17.78 -43.08 -2.13
C GLU A 151 18.36 -43.62 -0.81
N GLY A 152 17.75 -44.68 -0.28
CA GLY A 152 18.47 -45.63 0.58
C GLY A 152 18.01 -45.84 2.02
N ALA A 153 17.00 -45.16 2.56
CA ALA A 153 16.40 -45.55 3.83
C ALA A 153 14.98 -45.03 3.99
N ARG A 154 14.05 -45.90 4.44
CA ARG A 154 12.70 -45.50 4.84
C ARG A 154 12.82 -44.48 5.99
N TYR A 155 12.39 -43.25 5.76
CA TYR A 155 12.29 -42.23 6.79
C TYR A 155 11.26 -42.68 7.83
N ASP A 156 11.73 -43.03 9.03
CA ASP A 156 10.89 -43.37 10.18
C ASP A 156 10.85 -42.15 11.11
N ASP A 157 9.74 -41.43 11.07
CA ASP A 157 9.46 -40.23 11.86
C ASP A 157 8.80 -40.53 13.20
N SER A 158 8.66 -41.81 13.57
CA SER A 158 8.00 -42.25 14.81
C SER A 158 8.63 -41.60 16.05
N GLU A 159 9.95 -41.40 16.07
CA GLU A 159 10.66 -40.79 17.21
C GLU A 159 10.46 -39.27 17.29
N ILE A 160 10.28 -38.61 16.14
CA ILE A 160 9.98 -37.17 16.07
C ILE A 160 8.55 -36.94 16.56
N LEU A 161 7.60 -37.74 16.08
CA LEU A 161 6.21 -37.73 16.55
C LEU A 161 6.13 -37.99 18.06
N ARG A 162 6.92 -38.93 18.59
CA ARG A 162 7.00 -39.21 20.04
C ARG A 162 7.47 -38.01 20.84
N ARG A 163 8.54 -37.33 20.38
CA ARG A 163 9.08 -36.13 21.04
C ARG A 163 8.11 -34.96 21.00
N ILE A 164 7.41 -34.78 19.89
CA ILE A 164 6.37 -33.75 19.76
C ILE A 164 5.22 -34.03 20.72
N GLN A 165 4.76 -35.27 20.83
CA GLN A 165 3.70 -35.65 21.79
C GLN A 165 4.10 -35.40 23.25
N VAL A 166 5.37 -35.67 23.60
CA VAL A 166 5.90 -35.36 24.95
C VAL A 166 5.98 -33.85 25.19
N LEU A 167 6.35 -33.06 24.18
CA LEU A 167 6.40 -31.60 24.27
C LEU A 167 5.00 -30.97 24.34
N GLU A 168 4.03 -31.51 23.62
CA GLU A 168 2.63 -31.07 23.65
C GLU A 168 1.92 -31.47 24.95
N SER A 169 2.34 -32.56 25.59
CA SER A 169 1.81 -33.02 26.88
C SER A 169 2.52 -32.43 28.11
N SER A 170 3.60 -31.66 27.92
CA SER A 170 4.29 -31.01 29.02
C SER A 170 3.43 -29.84 29.55
N PRO A 171 3.05 -29.82 30.85
CA PRO A 171 2.25 -28.73 31.38
C PRO A 171 3.04 -27.42 31.30
N LYS A 172 2.34 -26.33 30.94
CA LYS A 172 2.89 -24.96 30.91
C LYS A 172 3.70 -24.73 32.19
N ILE A 173 4.96 -24.31 32.00
CA ILE A 173 5.84 -23.87 33.09
C ILE A 173 5.06 -22.86 33.93
N ASP A 174 4.89 -23.17 35.22
CA ASP A 174 4.18 -22.29 36.14
C ASP A 174 5.02 -21.03 36.33
N THR A 175 4.58 -19.95 35.66
CA THR A 175 5.25 -18.67 35.70
C THR A 175 4.92 -17.85 36.94
N SER A 176 4.11 -18.37 37.87
CA SER A 176 3.74 -17.68 39.11
C SER A 176 4.92 -17.42 40.05
N VAL A 177 6.06 -18.07 39.81
CA VAL A 177 7.29 -17.92 40.60
C VAL A 177 8.29 -16.90 40.01
N TYR A 178 8.01 -16.34 38.83
CA TYR A 178 8.89 -15.35 38.18
C TYR A 178 8.33 -13.93 38.33
N ALA A 179 9.15 -13.01 38.84
CA ALA A 179 8.78 -11.61 38.95
C ALA A 179 8.77 -10.90 37.58
N THR A 180 7.75 -10.09 37.36
CA THR A 180 7.57 -9.25 36.17
C THR A 180 8.49 -8.02 36.19
N LYS A 181 8.78 -7.46 35.01
CA LYS A 181 9.61 -6.23 34.86
C LYS A 181 9.00 -5.02 35.59
N GLU A 182 7.70 -5.06 35.83
CA GLU A 182 6.93 -4.03 36.51
C GLU A 182 7.06 -4.17 38.04
N GLU A 183 7.11 -5.40 38.57
CA GLU A 183 7.41 -5.65 39.99
C GLU A 183 8.85 -5.23 40.35
N LEU A 184 9.80 -5.41 39.42
CA LEU A 184 11.19 -4.96 39.58
C LEU A 184 11.36 -3.43 39.61
N LYS A 185 10.40 -2.64 39.12
CA LYS A 185 10.46 -1.17 39.14
C LYS A 185 10.15 -0.56 40.52
N HIS A 186 9.53 -1.33 41.41
CA HIS A 186 9.12 -0.88 42.75
C HIS A 186 10.04 -1.34 43.89
N ILE A 187 11.13 -2.06 43.58
CA ILE A 187 12.12 -2.43 44.59
C ILE A 187 13.01 -1.23 44.88
N ALA A 188 12.73 -0.54 45.98
CA ALA A 188 13.62 0.47 46.56
C ALA A 188 14.92 -0.21 47.03
N LEU A 189 16.05 0.17 46.45
CA LEU A 189 17.37 -0.30 46.81
C LEU A 189 17.75 0.22 48.21
N THR A 190 17.70 -0.63 49.23
CA THR A 190 18.50 -0.42 50.45
C THR A 190 19.96 -0.81 50.17
N PRO A 191 20.95 -0.05 50.66
CA PRO A 191 22.36 -0.40 50.48
C PRO A 191 22.67 -1.77 51.08
N GLY A 192 23.24 -2.67 50.27
CA GLY A 192 23.64 -4.01 50.71
C GLY A 192 24.77 -3.95 51.74
N PRO A 193 24.82 -4.90 52.70
CA PRO A 193 25.91 -4.99 53.66
C PRO A 193 27.25 -5.23 52.96
N LYS A 194 28.32 -4.68 53.53
CA LYS A 194 29.71 -4.82 53.07
C LYS A 194 30.07 -6.31 53.01
N GLY A 195 30.54 -6.77 51.85
CA GLY A 195 30.87 -8.18 51.61
C GLY A 195 31.92 -8.73 52.57
N ASP A 196 31.68 -9.94 53.06
CA ASP A 196 32.59 -10.67 53.94
C ASP A 196 33.90 -11.04 53.22
N ARG A 197 34.96 -11.15 54.00
CA ARG A 197 36.31 -11.52 53.55
C ARG A 197 36.29 -12.95 53.00
N GLY A 198 36.79 -13.15 51.79
CA GLY A 198 36.83 -14.46 51.13
C GLY A 198 37.56 -15.52 51.96
N GLU A 199 37.00 -16.73 51.98
CA GLU A 199 37.57 -17.87 52.70
C GLU A 199 38.87 -18.38 52.04
N PRO A 200 39.83 -18.91 52.82
CA PRO A 200 41.04 -19.55 52.29
C PRO A 200 40.70 -20.78 51.44
N GLY A 201 41.43 -20.98 50.33
CA GLY A 201 41.20 -22.10 49.42
C GLY A 201 41.38 -23.46 50.10
N LEU A 202 40.44 -24.37 49.86
CA LEU A 202 40.49 -25.74 50.39
C LEU A 202 41.43 -26.64 49.59
N GLN A 203 42.13 -27.49 50.34
CA GLN A 203 43.19 -28.42 49.95
C GLN A 203 42.66 -29.63 49.16
N GLY A 204 43.54 -30.25 48.36
CA GLY A 204 43.20 -31.17 47.27
C GLY A 204 42.50 -32.50 47.61
N ILE A 205 41.95 -33.09 46.55
CA ILE A 205 41.12 -34.31 46.50
C ILE A 205 41.73 -35.55 47.19
N GLN A 206 40.93 -36.23 48.01
CA GLN A 206 41.22 -37.57 48.54
C GLN A 206 40.20 -38.59 48.00
N GLY A 207 40.70 -39.78 47.63
CA GLY A 207 40.01 -40.78 46.82
C GLY A 207 38.82 -41.50 47.47
N ILE A 208 38.01 -42.09 46.59
CA ILE A 208 36.72 -42.76 46.82
C ILE A 208 36.86 -44.05 47.66
N PRO A 209 36.10 -44.18 48.78
CA PRO A 209 35.88 -45.47 49.45
C PRO A 209 34.49 -46.06 49.11
N GLY A 210 34.42 -47.39 48.99
CA GLY A 210 33.29 -48.16 48.45
C GLY A 210 32.05 -48.29 49.34
N THR A 211 30.94 -48.72 48.71
CA THR A 211 29.57 -48.80 49.25
C THR A 211 29.35 -49.90 50.30
N PRO A 212 28.73 -49.59 51.44
CA PRO A 212 28.09 -50.57 52.33
C PRO A 212 26.55 -50.59 52.22
N GLY A 213 25.96 -51.78 52.39
CA GLY A 213 24.62 -52.15 51.92
C GLY A 213 23.39 -51.81 52.79
N GLU A 214 22.22 -52.16 52.24
CA GLU A 214 20.87 -51.83 52.72
C GLU A 214 20.55 -52.37 54.13
N LYS A 215 19.84 -51.55 54.92
CA LYS A 215 19.21 -51.95 56.19
C LYS A 215 17.75 -51.50 56.25
N GLY A 216 16.92 -52.35 56.84
CA GLY A 216 15.51 -52.52 56.54
C GLY A 216 14.48 -51.52 57.10
N ARG A 217 13.28 -51.74 56.56
CA ARG A 217 11.93 -51.17 56.78
C ARG A 217 11.48 -51.01 58.24
N ASP A 218 11.02 -49.80 58.57
CA ASP A 218 10.29 -49.45 59.80
C ASP A 218 8.79 -49.19 59.52
N GLY A 219 7.95 -49.48 60.52
CA GLY A 219 6.49 -49.68 60.41
C GLY A 219 5.58 -48.44 60.49
N GLU A 220 4.28 -48.67 60.27
CA GLU A 220 3.22 -47.66 60.14
C GLU A 220 2.94 -46.85 61.43
N PRO A 221 2.76 -45.51 61.34
CA PRO A 221 2.29 -44.68 62.46
C PRO A 221 0.79 -44.82 62.75
N GLY A 222 0.43 -44.78 64.04
CA GLY A 222 -0.94 -44.91 64.57
C GLY A 222 -1.85 -43.68 64.45
N PRO A 223 -3.14 -43.81 64.82
CA PRO A 223 -4.20 -42.85 64.48
C PRO A 223 -4.17 -41.55 65.30
N LYS A 224 -4.68 -40.48 64.67
CA LYS A 224 -4.76 -39.09 65.16
C LYS A 224 -5.88 -38.90 66.19
N GLY A 225 -5.58 -38.20 67.30
CA GLY A 225 -6.54 -37.90 68.38
C GLY A 225 -7.62 -36.84 68.04
N GLU A 226 -8.73 -36.89 68.77
CA GLU A 226 -9.94 -36.06 68.61
C GLU A 226 -9.75 -34.58 69.04
N ALA A 227 -10.52 -33.69 68.40
CA ALA A 227 -10.49 -32.24 68.62
C ALA A 227 -11.40 -31.80 69.78
N GLY A 228 -10.94 -30.83 70.58
CA GLY A 228 -11.68 -30.28 71.73
C GLY A 228 -12.88 -29.39 71.37
N GLN A 229 -13.84 -29.32 72.30
CA GLN A 229 -15.12 -28.60 72.17
C GLN A 229 -14.97 -27.07 72.12
N ARG A 230 -15.82 -26.43 71.30
CA ARG A 230 -15.91 -24.98 71.03
C ARG A 230 -16.73 -24.28 72.11
N GLY A 231 -16.22 -23.17 72.66
CA GLY A 231 -16.94 -22.33 73.63
C GLY A 231 -18.10 -21.51 73.04
N GLU A 232 -19.11 -21.24 73.86
CA GLU A 232 -20.35 -20.54 73.51
C GLU A 232 -20.13 -19.04 73.23
N ARG A 233 -20.90 -18.51 72.27
CA ARG A 233 -20.84 -17.13 71.75
C ARG A 233 -21.80 -16.25 72.55
N GLY A 234 -21.32 -15.12 73.07
CA GLY A 234 -22.10 -14.17 73.86
C GLY A 234 -23.27 -13.51 73.11
N GLU A 235 -24.30 -13.15 73.87
CA GLU A 235 -25.57 -12.58 73.39
C GLU A 235 -25.43 -11.20 72.73
N GLN A 236 -26.21 -10.98 71.68
CA GLN A 236 -26.23 -9.75 70.88
C GLN A 236 -27.09 -8.68 71.58
N GLY A 237 -26.54 -7.46 71.71
CA GLY A 237 -27.26 -6.33 72.30
C GLY A 237 -28.45 -5.83 71.45
N PRO A 238 -29.45 -5.18 72.08
CA PRO A 238 -30.69 -4.77 71.42
C PRO A 238 -30.49 -3.65 70.39
N ALA A 239 -31.32 -3.65 69.35
CA ALA A 239 -31.29 -2.67 68.26
C ALA A 239 -31.70 -1.26 68.73
N GLY A 240 -30.99 -0.24 68.24
CA GLY A 240 -31.27 1.17 68.55
C GLY A 240 -32.57 1.69 67.91
N PRO A 241 -33.18 2.74 68.47
CA PRO A 241 -34.45 3.28 67.98
C PRO A 241 -34.32 3.96 66.61
N GLN A 242 -35.39 3.87 65.82
CA GLN A 242 -35.49 4.41 64.46
C GLN A 242 -35.46 5.95 64.47
N GLY A 243 -34.59 6.54 63.64
CA GLY A 243 -34.47 8.00 63.50
C GLY A 243 -35.71 8.65 62.88
N LEU A 244 -36.03 9.87 63.34
CA LEU A 244 -37.16 10.67 62.87
C LEU A 244 -36.99 11.05 61.39
N THR A 245 -38.07 10.92 60.62
CA THR A 245 -38.14 11.34 59.21
C THR A 245 -37.95 12.86 59.10
N GLY A 246 -36.99 13.30 58.29
CA GLY A 246 -36.75 14.73 58.05
C GLY A 246 -37.95 15.40 57.34
N PRO A 247 -38.13 16.72 57.53
CA PRO A 247 -39.23 17.46 56.91
C PRO A 247 -39.11 17.44 55.37
N VAL A 248 -40.26 17.38 54.70
CA VAL A 248 -40.37 17.48 53.24
C VAL A 248 -39.79 18.82 52.78
N GLY A 249 -38.82 18.79 51.86
CA GLY A 249 -38.22 19.99 51.30
C GLY A 249 -39.24 20.88 50.58
N PRO A 250 -39.02 22.21 50.51
CA PRO A 250 -39.94 23.12 49.84
C PRO A 250 -40.08 22.75 48.36
N ARG A 251 -41.31 22.84 47.86
CA ARG A 251 -41.65 22.66 46.45
C ARG A 251 -40.87 23.68 45.62
N GLY A 252 -40.09 23.21 44.64
CA GLY A 252 -39.32 24.08 43.74
C GLY A 252 -40.22 25.09 43.02
N GLU A 253 -39.71 26.30 42.81
CA GLU A 253 -40.43 27.37 42.12
C GLU A 253 -40.83 26.93 40.71
N ASN A 254 -42.05 27.28 40.30
CA ASN A 254 -42.59 27.00 38.98
C ASN A 254 -41.66 27.59 37.90
N GLY A 255 -41.12 26.75 37.03
CA GLY A 255 -40.45 27.18 35.81
C GLY A 255 -41.45 27.89 34.91
N ARG A 256 -41.41 29.23 34.89
CA ARG A 256 -42.11 30.04 33.89
C ARG A 256 -41.41 29.90 32.55
N ASP A 257 -42.22 29.92 31.50
CA ASP A 257 -41.88 29.72 30.10
C ASP A 257 -40.76 30.67 29.63
N GLY A 258 -39.55 30.14 29.48
CA GLY A 258 -38.42 30.84 28.85
C GLY A 258 -38.40 30.71 27.33
N VAL A 259 -39.57 30.65 26.68
CA VAL A 259 -39.64 30.59 25.22
C VAL A 259 -39.50 32.01 24.66
N GLY A 260 -38.26 32.44 24.42
CA GLY A 260 -37.99 33.67 23.65
C GLY A 260 -36.81 34.53 24.10
N ILE A 261 -36.15 34.24 25.22
CA ILE A 261 -34.90 34.94 25.56
C ILE A 261 -33.75 34.40 24.68
N PRO A 262 -33.07 35.26 23.89
CA PRO A 262 -31.91 34.82 23.11
C PRO A 262 -30.82 34.35 24.07
N GLN A 263 -30.54 33.06 24.06
CA GLN A 263 -29.49 32.48 24.88
C GLN A 263 -28.12 32.98 24.41
N LYS A 264 -27.37 33.62 25.30
CA LYS A 264 -25.98 33.98 25.07
C LYS A 264 -25.10 32.83 25.51
N LEU A 265 -24.55 32.13 24.53
CA LEU A 265 -23.57 31.07 24.72
C LEU A 265 -22.22 31.69 25.10
N THR A 266 -21.71 31.38 26.28
CA THR A 266 -20.38 31.80 26.74
C THR A 266 -19.54 30.58 27.07
N LEU A 267 -18.30 30.53 26.57
CA LEU A 267 -17.37 29.45 26.88
C LEU A 267 -16.39 29.91 27.97
N SER A 268 -16.30 29.16 29.07
CA SER A 268 -15.30 29.37 30.12
C SER A 268 -14.52 28.07 30.31
N GLY A 269 -13.29 28.02 29.81
CA GLY A 269 -12.55 26.76 29.69
C GLY A 269 -13.25 25.79 28.73
N ASN A 270 -13.50 24.55 29.18
CA ASN A 270 -14.23 23.52 28.41
C ASN A 270 -15.72 23.44 28.78
N THR A 271 -16.22 24.44 29.50
CA THR A 271 -17.62 24.50 29.94
C THR A 271 -18.37 25.48 29.06
N LEU A 272 -19.40 24.99 28.38
CA LEU A 272 -20.38 25.83 27.68
C LEU A 272 -21.43 26.28 28.68
N ILE A 273 -21.56 27.60 28.85
CA ILE A 273 -22.51 28.23 29.76
C ILE A 273 -23.59 28.92 28.93
N LEU A 274 -24.84 28.58 29.20
CA LEU A 274 -26.01 29.26 28.65
C LEU A 274 -26.41 30.39 29.61
N SER A 275 -26.77 31.55 29.07
CA SER A 275 -27.24 32.67 29.89
C SER A 275 -28.57 32.34 30.57
N ASP A 276 -29.00 33.25 31.46
CA ASP A 276 -30.38 33.27 31.97
C ASP A 276 -30.87 31.96 32.61
N GLY A 277 -29.95 31.25 33.28
CA GLY A 277 -30.27 30.01 33.99
C GLY A 277 -30.40 28.77 33.09
N GLY A 278 -29.99 28.86 31.81
CA GLY A 278 -30.01 27.73 30.86
C GLY A 278 -29.07 26.57 31.21
N GLY A 279 -28.31 26.68 32.30
CA GLY A 279 -27.39 25.68 32.79
C GLY A 279 -26.03 25.72 32.10
N SER A 280 -25.20 24.73 32.40
CA SER A 280 -23.89 24.56 31.80
C SER A 280 -23.63 23.11 31.46
N VAL A 281 -22.91 22.89 30.36
CA VAL A 281 -22.43 21.57 29.96
C VAL A 281 -20.92 21.59 29.98
N ASN A 282 -20.32 20.67 30.75
CA ASN A 282 -18.92 20.35 30.57
C ASN A 282 -18.83 19.52 29.31
N LEU A 283 -18.29 20.13 28.25
CA LEU A 283 -18.00 19.40 27.04
C LEU A 283 -17.00 18.28 27.41
N PRO A 284 -17.05 17.11 26.74
CA PRO A 284 -16.04 16.09 26.95
C PRO A 284 -14.68 16.75 26.86
N ALA A 285 -13.85 16.56 27.88
CA ALA A 285 -12.43 16.87 27.77
C ALA A 285 -11.85 15.84 26.81
N TYR A 286 -12.10 16.04 25.51
CA TYR A 286 -11.13 15.62 24.52
C TYR A 286 -9.85 16.28 25.00
N SER A 287 -8.83 15.48 25.29
CA SER A 287 -7.53 16.00 25.65
C SER A 287 -7.18 17.06 24.61
N GLN A 288 -7.21 18.33 25.00
CA GLN A 288 -6.65 19.44 24.22
C GLN A 288 -5.10 19.39 24.29
N ASN A 289 -4.56 18.16 24.28
CA ASN A 289 -3.18 17.76 24.09
C ASN A 289 -3.08 16.41 23.32
N ALA A 290 -4.20 15.85 22.85
CA ALA A 290 -4.18 15.05 21.63
C ALA A 290 -4.54 16.01 20.49
N THR A 291 -3.51 16.54 19.85
CA THR A 291 -3.57 17.40 18.67
C THR A 291 -4.42 16.73 17.59
N THR A 292 -5.72 16.95 17.58
CA THR A 292 -6.61 16.64 16.46
C THR A 292 -6.63 17.81 15.48
N SER A 293 -5.44 18.33 15.18
CA SER A 293 -5.21 19.13 13.98
C SER A 293 -4.39 18.27 13.01
N SER A 294 -5.08 17.45 12.24
CA SER A 294 -4.58 16.96 10.94
C SER A 294 -4.53 18.12 9.93
N SER A 295 -3.99 19.26 10.36
CA SER A 295 -4.13 20.56 9.71
C SER A 295 -3.06 20.70 8.64
N GLU A 296 -3.48 20.46 7.41
CA GLU A 296 -2.81 20.94 6.23
C GLU A 296 -2.25 22.36 6.45
N LEU A 297 -0.93 22.48 6.35
CA LEU A 297 -0.20 23.73 6.41
C LEU A 297 -0.26 24.38 5.02
N ILE A 298 -0.20 25.71 4.94
CA ILE A 298 -0.20 26.44 3.68
C ILE A 298 0.91 27.47 3.74
N GLY A 299 1.68 27.61 2.65
CA GLY A 299 2.68 28.67 2.53
C GLY A 299 3.20 28.81 1.11
N GLU A 300 4.27 29.58 0.98
CA GLU A 300 4.95 29.79 -0.29
C GLU A 300 6.32 29.11 -0.28
N GLY A 301 6.61 28.31 -1.31
CA GLY A 301 7.90 27.67 -1.48
C GLY A 301 7.94 26.21 -1.02
N MET A 302 9.00 25.51 -1.39
CA MET A 302 9.27 24.17 -0.85
C MET A 302 9.43 24.20 0.68
N PRO A 303 8.79 23.28 1.43
CA PRO A 303 8.78 23.32 2.91
C PRO A 303 10.07 22.76 3.54
N ASN A 304 10.86 21.95 2.83
CA ASN A 304 12.12 21.40 3.36
C ASN A 304 13.09 22.52 3.79
N GLY A 305 13.54 22.45 5.04
CA GLY A 305 14.42 23.41 5.69
C GLY A 305 13.76 24.71 6.13
N LYS A 306 12.43 24.86 5.95
CA LYS A 306 11.72 26.12 6.21
C LYS A 306 10.52 25.96 7.13
N VAL A 307 9.77 24.86 7.01
CA VAL A 307 8.50 24.66 7.69
C VAL A 307 8.62 23.45 8.62
N ASP A 308 8.50 23.67 9.92
CA ASP A 308 8.38 22.59 10.89
C ASP A 308 7.04 21.86 10.76
N GLY A 309 7.07 20.54 10.84
CA GLY A 309 5.86 19.72 10.84
C GLY A 309 6.06 18.39 11.55
N THR A 310 4.97 17.67 11.80
CA THR A 310 4.92 16.33 12.40
C THR A 310 4.48 15.28 11.39
N ILE A 311 4.84 14.02 11.61
CA ILE A 311 4.56 12.92 10.68
C ILE A 311 3.09 12.89 10.23
N GLY A 312 2.87 12.76 8.92
CA GLY A 312 1.54 12.72 8.31
C GLY A 312 0.92 14.10 8.06
N GLN A 313 1.48 15.20 8.59
CA GLN A 313 1.03 16.54 8.22
C GLN A 313 1.27 16.81 6.73
N THR A 314 0.37 17.57 6.13
CA THR A 314 0.48 17.98 4.73
C THR A 314 0.80 19.47 4.64
N TYR A 315 1.39 19.89 3.52
CA TYR A 315 1.72 21.28 3.23
C TYR A 315 1.37 21.62 1.78
N VAL A 316 0.71 22.75 1.56
CA VAL A 316 0.38 23.28 0.23
C VAL A 316 1.30 24.45 -0.11
N ASP A 317 2.08 24.29 -1.18
CA ASP A 317 2.88 25.36 -1.77
C ASP A 317 2.05 26.14 -2.80
N THR A 318 1.64 27.35 -2.44
CA THR A 318 0.82 28.20 -3.32
C THR A 318 1.57 28.69 -4.56
N LYS A 319 2.91 28.67 -4.57
CA LYS A 319 3.73 29.01 -5.74
C LYS A 319 3.97 27.83 -6.67
N LYS A 320 3.62 26.61 -6.27
CA LYS A 320 3.96 25.37 -6.98
C LYS A 320 5.45 25.33 -7.34
N THR A 321 6.32 25.52 -6.36
CA THR A 321 7.77 25.63 -6.59
C THR A 321 8.27 24.38 -7.30
N ASN A 322 8.90 24.57 -8.46
CA ASN A 322 9.32 23.49 -9.35
C ASN A 322 8.20 22.50 -9.69
N GLY A 323 6.95 22.97 -9.74
CA GLY A 323 5.79 22.17 -10.08
C GLY A 323 5.16 21.38 -8.94
N ALA A 324 5.70 21.41 -7.72
CA ALA A 324 5.15 20.70 -6.57
C ALA A 324 4.08 21.53 -5.85
N LEU A 325 2.84 21.05 -5.83
CA LEU A 325 1.71 21.70 -5.15
C LEU A 325 1.57 21.22 -3.70
N LYS A 326 1.59 19.90 -3.48
CA LYS A 326 1.27 19.32 -2.17
C LYS A 326 2.39 18.43 -1.68
N TRP A 327 2.66 18.54 -0.38
CA TRP A 327 3.71 17.83 0.32
C TRP A 327 3.14 17.08 1.52
N ILE A 328 3.82 16.02 1.94
CA ILE A 328 3.53 15.26 3.15
C ILE A 328 4.80 15.06 3.97
N LYS A 329 4.69 15.24 5.27
CA LYS A 329 5.76 15.04 6.23
C LYS A 329 5.92 13.55 6.51
N ARG A 330 7.10 12.99 6.21
CA ARG A 330 7.39 11.55 6.42
C ARG A 330 8.27 11.26 7.63
N THR A 331 8.84 12.29 8.26
CA THR A 331 9.65 12.17 9.48
C THR A 331 8.85 12.57 10.73
N PRO A 332 9.22 12.10 11.94
CA PRO A 332 8.45 12.33 13.16
C PRO A 332 8.16 13.81 13.48
N SER A 333 9.16 14.69 13.30
CA SER A 333 9.06 16.12 13.60
C SER A 333 10.12 16.96 12.83
N GLY A 334 10.12 18.28 13.01
CA GLY A 334 11.12 19.23 12.50
C GLY A 334 10.86 19.74 11.07
N ASN A 335 11.83 20.44 10.48
CA ASN A 335 11.66 21.10 9.18
C ASN A 335 12.18 20.34 7.94
N GLN A 336 12.68 19.11 8.11
CA GLN A 336 13.22 18.26 7.02
C GLN A 336 12.37 17.00 6.80
N GLY A 337 12.45 16.38 5.62
CA GLY A 337 11.72 15.13 5.35
C GLY A 337 10.27 15.35 4.92
N TRP A 338 10.03 16.49 4.27
CA TRP A 338 8.84 16.70 3.46
C TRP A 338 9.05 16.02 2.10
N ALA A 339 8.08 15.22 1.67
CA ALA A 339 8.05 14.58 0.37
C ALA A 339 6.87 15.12 -0.45
N VAL A 340 6.99 15.14 -1.77
CA VAL A 340 5.87 15.57 -2.64
C VAL A 340 4.80 14.50 -2.67
N LEU A 341 3.54 14.93 -2.58
CA LEU A 341 2.34 14.11 -2.71
C LEU A 341 1.62 14.40 -4.03
N ASP A 342 1.60 15.66 -4.45
CA ASP A 342 1.07 16.10 -5.74
C ASP A 342 2.01 17.14 -6.36
N GLY A 343 2.64 16.77 -7.48
CA GLY A 343 3.54 17.64 -8.21
C GLY A 343 3.83 17.16 -9.62
N ASP A 344 4.11 18.13 -10.48
CA ASP A 344 4.50 17.91 -11.88
C ASP A 344 5.49 18.99 -12.32
N THR A 345 6.74 18.59 -12.58
CA THR A 345 7.81 19.52 -12.96
C THR A 345 7.61 20.17 -14.33
N GLY A 346 6.70 19.63 -15.14
CA GLY A 346 6.65 19.85 -16.57
C GLY A 346 7.89 19.28 -17.29
N TRP A 347 7.92 19.41 -18.61
CA TRP A 347 9.07 19.00 -19.41
C TRP A 347 10.24 19.97 -19.28
N LYS A 348 11.40 19.46 -18.89
CA LYS A 348 12.68 20.17 -18.80
C LYS A 348 13.66 19.59 -19.80
N THR A 349 14.27 20.43 -20.62
CA THR A 349 15.32 19.99 -21.56
C THR A 349 16.62 19.74 -20.81
N LEU A 350 17.19 18.55 -21.01
CA LEU A 350 18.46 18.15 -20.41
C LEU A 350 19.64 18.62 -21.27
N ASN A 351 20.75 18.94 -20.62
CA ASN A 351 21.99 19.34 -21.28
C ASN A 351 22.70 18.12 -21.89
N SER A 352 22.24 17.73 -23.08
CA SER A 352 22.69 16.52 -23.78
C SER A 352 23.95 16.76 -24.62
N THR A 353 24.83 15.77 -24.65
CA THR A 353 26.05 15.72 -25.47
C THR A 353 25.86 14.77 -26.66
N SER A 354 26.81 14.79 -27.60
CA SER A 354 26.85 13.90 -28.78
C SER A 354 25.65 13.99 -29.72
N LYS A 355 24.77 14.98 -29.55
CA LYS A 355 23.50 15.12 -30.24
C LYS A 355 23.66 15.80 -31.61
N LEU A 356 22.91 15.33 -32.61
CA LEU A 356 22.87 15.94 -33.94
C LEU A 356 21.83 17.07 -33.98
N GLY A 357 22.24 18.26 -34.39
CA GLY A 357 21.34 19.40 -34.60
C GLY A 357 20.46 19.71 -33.38
N ASN A 358 19.14 19.84 -33.62
CA ASN A 358 18.14 20.17 -32.61
C ASN A 358 17.70 18.98 -31.74
N SER A 359 18.36 17.83 -31.88
CA SER A 359 18.13 16.68 -30.99
C SER A 359 18.20 17.13 -29.52
N SER A 360 17.29 16.61 -28.71
CA SER A 360 17.16 16.95 -27.30
C SER A 360 16.60 15.76 -26.52
N VAL A 361 17.03 15.65 -25.27
CA VAL A 361 16.41 14.78 -24.27
C VAL A 361 15.68 15.68 -23.30
N LYS A 362 14.43 15.36 -22.98
CA LYS A 362 13.63 16.06 -21.98
C LYS A 362 13.28 15.11 -20.84
N ALA A 363 13.24 15.64 -19.62
CA ALA A 363 12.75 14.93 -18.46
C ALA A 363 11.50 15.62 -17.90
N ARG A 364 10.57 14.84 -17.37
CA ARG A 364 9.43 15.31 -16.59
C ARG A 364 9.24 14.37 -15.42
N ARG A 365 9.00 14.91 -14.23
CA ARG A 365 8.65 14.12 -13.05
C ARG A 365 7.23 14.47 -12.63
N ILE A 366 6.41 13.44 -12.47
CA ILE A 366 5.05 13.51 -11.93
C ILE A 366 5.05 12.63 -10.69
N ASN A 367 4.94 13.25 -9.50
CA ASN A 367 5.09 12.57 -8.22
C ASN A 367 6.38 11.72 -8.20
N ASP A 368 6.28 10.41 -8.01
CA ASP A 368 7.45 9.52 -7.96
C ASP A 368 7.84 8.92 -9.32
N ILE A 369 7.19 9.34 -10.41
CA ILE A 369 7.47 8.84 -11.77
C ILE A 369 8.26 9.86 -12.58
N VAL A 370 9.40 9.45 -13.12
CA VAL A 370 10.18 10.22 -14.08
C VAL A 370 9.96 9.66 -15.48
N GLN A 371 9.74 10.56 -16.44
CA GLN A 371 9.63 10.28 -17.85
C GLN A 371 10.77 10.94 -18.61
N LEU A 372 11.42 10.21 -19.53
CA LEU A 372 12.39 10.75 -20.47
C LEU A 372 11.87 10.63 -21.90
N GLN A 373 11.95 11.75 -22.62
CA GLN A 373 11.56 11.86 -24.02
C GLN A 373 12.77 12.24 -24.86
N PHE A 374 13.03 11.46 -25.91
CA PHE A 374 14.01 11.76 -26.94
C PHE A 374 13.30 12.31 -28.17
N GLY A 375 13.95 13.26 -28.87
CA GLY A 375 13.47 13.76 -30.14
C GLY A 375 14.19 15.05 -30.53
N GLY A 376 13.51 15.93 -31.25
CA GLY A 376 14.01 17.26 -31.60
C GLY A 376 14.39 17.43 -33.07
N LEU A 377 14.54 16.34 -33.82
CA LEU A 377 14.59 16.36 -35.28
C LEU A 377 13.19 16.15 -35.89
N GLN A 378 13.13 16.21 -37.21
CA GLN A 378 11.91 15.95 -37.97
C GLN A 378 11.30 14.58 -37.62
N TRP A 379 9.97 14.51 -37.62
CA TRP A 379 9.20 13.33 -37.24
C TRP A 379 9.47 12.80 -35.84
N GLY A 380 10.11 13.59 -34.96
CA GLY A 380 10.42 13.20 -33.58
C GLY A 380 11.66 12.33 -33.45
N TRP A 381 12.54 12.30 -34.46
CA TRP A 381 13.81 11.59 -34.37
C TRP A 381 14.77 12.23 -33.40
N PHE A 382 15.65 11.41 -32.84
CA PHE A 382 16.87 11.84 -32.17
C PHE A 382 18.05 11.46 -33.05
N GLY A 383 19.06 12.31 -33.12
CA GLY A 383 20.27 12.02 -33.86
C GLY A 383 21.51 12.17 -32.99
N ILE A 384 22.57 11.46 -33.37
CA ILE A 384 23.90 11.60 -32.80
C ILE A 384 24.90 11.99 -33.88
N VAL A 385 25.89 12.79 -33.49
CA VAL A 385 27.02 13.09 -34.37
C VAL A 385 27.93 11.86 -34.52
N ARG A 386 28.59 11.76 -35.67
CA ARG A 386 29.57 10.71 -35.97
C ARG A 386 30.68 10.64 -34.94
N ARG A 387 31.25 9.45 -34.77
CA ARG A 387 32.38 9.21 -33.86
C ARG A 387 33.57 10.07 -34.26
N GLY A 388 34.10 10.82 -33.29
CA GLY A 388 35.19 11.78 -33.50
C GLY A 388 34.73 13.15 -34.05
N GLY A 389 33.44 13.34 -34.32
CA GLY A 389 32.87 14.64 -34.68
C GLY A 389 32.84 15.61 -33.49
N LEU A 390 32.68 16.90 -33.79
CA LEU A 390 32.58 17.95 -32.76
C LEU A 390 31.38 17.67 -31.84
N GLY A 391 31.63 17.66 -30.52
CA GLY A 391 30.60 17.39 -29.50
C GLY A 391 30.34 15.91 -29.23
N PHE A 392 30.96 14.98 -29.95
CA PHE A 392 30.91 13.55 -29.65
C PHE A 392 31.66 13.22 -28.36
N VAL A 393 31.02 12.50 -27.44
CA VAL A 393 31.65 12.08 -26.18
C VAL A 393 31.59 10.56 -26.06
N ALA A 394 32.72 9.92 -26.33
CA ALA A 394 32.88 8.48 -26.23
C ALA A 394 32.82 8.00 -24.78
N HIS A 395 32.16 6.86 -24.52
CA HIS A 395 32.24 6.21 -23.22
C HIS A 395 33.54 5.39 -23.10
N PRO A 396 34.29 5.48 -21.98
CA PRO A 396 35.61 4.86 -21.86
C PRO A 396 35.59 3.33 -21.98
N GLY A 397 34.52 2.68 -21.49
CA GLY A 397 34.39 1.22 -21.54
C GLY A 397 34.22 0.62 -22.96
N ASN A 398 33.87 1.40 -23.97
CA ASN A 398 33.95 1.01 -25.38
C ASN A 398 33.78 2.26 -26.26
N ARG A 399 34.89 2.82 -26.74
CA ARG A 399 34.88 4.11 -27.47
C ARG A 399 34.30 4.03 -28.89
N GLU A 400 34.12 2.82 -29.42
CA GLU A 400 33.59 2.62 -30.77
C GLU A 400 32.06 2.49 -30.77
N LYS A 401 31.51 1.84 -29.74
CA LYS A 401 30.08 1.49 -29.69
C LYS A 401 29.29 2.24 -28.62
N LYS A 402 29.94 2.82 -27.61
CA LYS A 402 29.25 3.50 -26.50
C LYS A 402 29.50 5.00 -26.54
N VAL A 403 28.42 5.77 -26.47
CA VAL A 403 28.43 7.23 -26.54
C VAL A 403 27.57 7.81 -25.42
N PHE A 404 28.10 8.82 -24.73
CA PHE A 404 27.32 9.54 -23.73
C PHE A 404 26.32 10.48 -24.41
N ILE A 405 25.10 10.47 -23.88
CA ILE A 405 24.07 11.48 -24.12
C ILE A 405 24.02 12.45 -22.93
N LEU A 406 24.21 11.95 -21.72
CA LEU A 406 24.54 12.72 -20.52
C LEU A 406 25.77 12.07 -19.90
N THR A 407 26.83 12.83 -19.66
CA THR A 407 28.06 12.31 -19.06
C THR A 407 27.85 12.00 -17.56
N ASN A 408 28.86 11.44 -16.91
CA ASN A 408 28.81 11.09 -15.49
C ASN A 408 28.33 12.27 -14.63
N GLY A 409 27.31 12.01 -13.81
CA GLY A 409 26.69 12.95 -12.88
C GLY A 409 25.74 13.96 -13.53
N GLN A 410 25.56 13.93 -14.86
CA GLN A 410 24.75 14.90 -15.57
C GLN A 410 23.25 14.62 -15.54
N MET A 411 22.80 13.44 -15.09
CA MET A 411 21.38 13.26 -14.80
C MET A 411 21.00 14.18 -13.61
N PRO A 412 20.10 15.16 -13.82
CA PRO A 412 19.83 16.16 -12.79
C PRO A 412 19.21 15.53 -11.55
N TYR A 413 19.50 16.16 -10.41
CA TYR A 413 18.88 15.80 -9.15
C TYR A 413 17.35 15.90 -9.24
N GLY A 414 16.66 14.97 -8.61
CA GLY A 414 15.22 14.80 -8.68
C GLY A 414 14.72 14.02 -9.88
N TYR A 415 15.61 13.59 -10.79
CA TYR A 415 15.27 12.76 -11.94
C TYR A 415 16.11 11.47 -12.02
N ARG A 416 16.97 11.20 -11.03
CA ARG A 416 17.84 10.02 -11.03
C ARG A 416 17.05 8.76 -10.71
N THR A 417 17.68 7.61 -10.93
CA THR A 417 17.08 6.31 -10.61
C THR A 417 17.96 5.57 -9.61
N ALA A 418 17.35 4.80 -8.71
CA ALA A 418 18.09 4.05 -7.70
C ALA A 418 18.96 2.94 -8.31
N THR A 419 18.46 2.29 -9.37
CA THR A 419 19.12 1.19 -10.06
C THR A 419 19.37 1.53 -11.52
N SER A 420 20.39 0.93 -12.12
CA SER A 420 20.64 1.15 -13.54
C SER A 420 19.56 0.50 -14.41
N LEU A 421 19.14 1.21 -15.44
CA LEU A 421 18.09 0.78 -16.38
C LEU A 421 18.66 0.67 -17.79
N ILE A 422 18.11 -0.26 -18.56
CA ILE A 422 18.51 -0.51 -19.95
C ILE A 422 17.26 -0.78 -20.80
N GLY A 423 17.29 -0.37 -22.06
CA GLY A 423 16.24 -0.69 -23.03
C GLY A 423 16.73 -0.48 -24.46
N SER A 424 15.91 -0.81 -25.44
CA SER A 424 16.33 -0.79 -26.85
C SER A 424 16.27 0.61 -27.48
N ILE A 425 17.13 0.83 -28.48
CA ILE A 425 17.04 1.91 -29.45
C ILE A 425 16.90 1.32 -30.86
N TYR A 426 16.15 1.99 -31.71
CA TYR A 426 15.83 1.54 -33.06
C TYR A 426 16.09 2.63 -34.09
N ASN A 427 16.14 2.28 -35.37
CA ASN A 427 15.88 3.20 -36.47
C ASN A 427 14.36 3.39 -36.68
N ASP A 428 13.95 4.17 -37.67
CA ASP A 428 12.52 4.43 -37.95
C ASP A 428 11.76 3.18 -38.43
N ASP A 429 12.46 2.23 -39.07
CA ASP A 429 11.88 0.96 -39.54
C ASP A 429 11.77 -0.10 -38.43
N GLY A 430 12.18 0.22 -37.20
CA GLY A 430 12.16 -0.71 -36.06
C GLY A 430 13.34 -1.69 -36.02
N VAL A 431 14.37 -1.49 -36.84
CA VAL A 431 15.64 -2.23 -36.75
C VAL A 431 16.41 -1.73 -35.53
N SER A 432 16.86 -2.65 -34.68
CA SER A 432 17.61 -2.29 -33.48
C SER A 432 18.97 -1.70 -33.84
N TYR A 433 19.25 -0.49 -33.36
CA TYR A 433 20.60 0.06 -33.35
C TYR A 433 21.40 -0.39 -32.12
N GLY A 434 20.72 -0.87 -31.06
CA GLY A 434 21.32 -1.32 -29.82
C GLY A 434 20.47 -0.95 -28.61
N THR A 435 21.11 -0.44 -27.55
CA THR A 435 20.44 -0.10 -26.29
C THR A 435 20.73 1.32 -25.81
N TRP A 436 19.78 1.90 -25.08
CA TRP A 436 20.04 3.00 -24.16
C TRP A 436 20.32 2.43 -22.77
N TYR A 437 21.09 3.17 -21.98
CA TYR A 437 21.41 2.80 -20.62
C TYR A 437 21.45 4.04 -19.72
N LEU A 438 20.66 4.01 -18.65
CA LEU A 438 20.61 5.03 -17.61
C LEU A 438 21.28 4.46 -16.36
N GLY A 439 22.39 5.07 -15.93
CA GLY A 439 23.09 4.66 -14.72
C GLY A 439 22.34 5.09 -13.46
N GLY A 440 22.23 4.21 -12.48
CA GLY A 440 21.70 4.56 -11.15
C GLY A 440 22.74 5.17 -10.22
N TYR A 441 22.44 5.23 -8.92
CA TYR A 441 23.31 5.84 -7.91
C TYR A 441 24.73 5.24 -7.87
N GLY A 442 24.86 3.94 -8.07
CA GLY A 442 26.16 3.25 -8.13
C GLY A 442 26.87 3.32 -9.48
N ASP A 443 26.21 3.82 -10.53
CA ASP A 443 26.74 3.86 -11.91
C ASP A 443 26.73 5.29 -12.47
N ALA A 444 27.17 6.22 -11.61
CA ALA A 444 27.47 7.60 -11.92
C ALA A 444 26.32 8.43 -12.54
N ASN A 445 25.05 8.02 -12.46
CA ASN A 445 23.90 8.82 -12.92
C ASN A 445 24.07 9.40 -14.34
N HIS A 446 24.62 8.60 -15.27
CA HIS A 446 24.83 9.02 -16.66
C HIS A 446 23.71 8.48 -17.57
N LEU A 447 23.62 8.98 -18.80
CA LEU A 447 22.77 8.42 -19.86
C LEU A 447 23.60 8.18 -21.10
N ARG A 448 23.58 6.97 -21.64
CA ARG A 448 24.39 6.59 -22.81
C ARG A 448 23.60 5.74 -23.78
N PHE A 449 24.06 5.72 -25.03
CA PHE A 449 23.69 4.69 -26.00
C PHE A 449 24.83 3.70 -26.17
N GLN A 450 24.47 2.45 -26.46
CA GLN A 450 25.36 1.35 -26.81
C GLN A 450 24.86 0.74 -28.11
N PHE A 451 25.63 0.94 -29.18
CA PHE A 451 25.29 0.43 -30.50
C PHE A 451 25.74 -1.03 -30.68
N LEU A 452 25.02 -1.78 -31.51
CA LEU A 452 25.40 -3.13 -31.92
C LEU A 452 26.66 -3.09 -32.79
N ASP A 453 26.71 -2.13 -33.72
CA ASP A 453 27.83 -1.88 -34.62
C ASP A 453 28.62 -0.64 -34.20
N PRO A 454 29.90 -0.49 -34.62
CA PRO A 454 30.66 0.73 -34.39
C PRO A 454 29.93 1.97 -34.91
N ILE A 455 29.92 3.03 -34.11
CA ILE A 455 29.38 4.33 -34.51
C ILE A 455 30.22 4.84 -35.70
N PRO A 456 29.60 5.23 -36.83
CA PRO A 456 30.32 5.64 -38.03
C PRO A 456 31.21 6.86 -37.76
N THR A 457 32.33 6.96 -38.47
CA THR A 457 33.27 8.09 -38.38
C THR A 457 33.11 9.10 -39.51
N ASP A 458 32.33 8.74 -40.53
CA ASP A 458 32.17 9.44 -41.80
C ASP A 458 30.75 10.03 -41.97
N LYS A 459 29.76 9.53 -41.24
CA LYS A 459 28.37 10.03 -41.26
C LYS A 459 27.71 10.08 -39.89
N ASP A 460 26.87 11.08 -39.68
CA ASP A 460 26.05 11.21 -38.48
C ASP A 460 24.86 10.23 -38.55
N ILE A 461 24.26 9.88 -37.40
CA ILE A 461 23.04 9.06 -37.33
C ILE A 461 21.87 9.97 -36.98
N GLY A 462 20.84 10.03 -37.82
CA GLY A 462 19.78 11.05 -37.75
C GLY A 462 18.37 10.54 -37.43
N ASP A 463 18.18 9.23 -37.34
CA ASP A 463 16.88 8.55 -37.38
C ASP A 463 16.62 7.65 -36.16
N ILE A 464 17.27 7.95 -35.02
CA ILE A 464 17.14 7.12 -33.82
C ILE A 464 15.76 7.32 -33.18
N ARG A 465 15.09 6.20 -32.93
CA ARG A 465 13.86 6.07 -32.15
C ARG A 465 14.16 5.49 -30.78
N VAL A 466 13.65 6.18 -29.77
CA VAL A 466 13.61 5.69 -28.39
C VAL A 466 12.17 5.82 -27.90
N SER A 467 11.57 4.72 -27.47
CA SER A 467 10.27 4.75 -26.81
C SER A 467 10.34 5.61 -25.55
N ASN A 468 9.19 6.17 -25.15
CA ASN A 468 9.13 6.94 -23.90
C ASN A 468 9.64 6.09 -22.74
N ILE A 469 10.65 6.58 -22.02
CA ILE A 469 11.21 5.87 -20.86
C ILE A 469 10.46 6.37 -19.64
N SER A 470 10.00 5.46 -18.78
CA SER A 470 9.32 5.79 -17.53
C SER A 470 9.86 4.93 -16.40
N TYR A 471 10.18 5.53 -15.26
CA TYR A 471 10.67 4.80 -14.08
C TYR A 471 10.27 5.51 -12.78
N VAL A 472 10.25 4.75 -11.68
CA VAL A 472 10.08 5.28 -10.33
C VAL A 472 11.40 5.87 -9.84
N THR A 473 11.33 7.00 -9.15
CA THR A 473 12.46 7.64 -8.47
C THR A 473 12.18 7.82 -6.99
N ASP A 474 13.18 7.57 -6.17
CA ASP A 474 13.24 7.94 -4.75
C ASP A 474 14.09 9.19 -4.51
N ASP A 475 14.64 9.79 -5.57
CA ASP A 475 15.44 11.01 -5.49
C ASP A 475 14.54 12.15 -4.97
N PRO A 476 15.01 13.02 -4.07
CA PRO A 476 14.18 14.11 -3.57
C PRO A 476 13.72 15.07 -4.69
N TRP A 477 12.62 15.79 -4.46
CA TRP A 477 12.05 16.65 -5.48
C TRP A 477 13.07 17.69 -5.98
N PRO A 478 13.17 17.94 -7.30
CA PRO A 478 14.18 18.84 -7.84
C PRO A 478 14.05 20.26 -7.27
N THR A 479 15.19 20.84 -6.92
CA THR A 479 15.24 22.17 -6.29
C THR A 479 15.45 23.31 -7.28
N ASN A 480 15.86 23.05 -8.53
CA ASN A 480 15.82 23.96 -9.69
C ASN A 480 15.90 23.20 -11.01
#